data_AF-A0A1E3VL05-F1
#
_entry.id   AF-A0A1E3VL05-F1
#
_cell.length_a   1.000
_cell.length_b   1.000
_cell.length_c   1.000
_cell.angle_alpha   90.00
_cell.angle_beta   90.00
_cell.angle_gamma   90.00
#
_symmetry.space_group_name_H-M   'P 1'
#
loop_
_entity.id
_entity.type
_entity.pdbx_description
1 polymer ?
#
loop_
_entity_poly.entity_id
_entity_poly.type
_entity_poly.pdbx_seq_one_letter_code
_entity_poly.pdbx_strand_id
1 'polypeptide(L)' 'MTGKMGTVAASFSRGDGSSDSGKWWVADDQLCQKWTSWMESKQYCYKLTRQGSSVRWVRNDGRSGTARIGG' A
#
# COMPACT_ATOMS: atom_id res chain seq x y z
N MET A 1 1.51 8.46 7.92
CA MET A 1 0.87 8.99 6.70
C MET A 1 -0.61 8.71 6.75
N THR A 2 -1.43 9.62 6.23
CA THR A 2 -2.87 9.40 6.07
C THR A 2 -3.13 9.00 4.63
N GLY A 3 -3.61 7.77 4.43
CA GLY A 3 -4.08 7.32 3.12
C GLY A 3 -5.52 7.80 2.92
N LYS A 4 -5.81 8.45 1.81
CA LYS A 4 -7.18 8.70 1.37
C LYS A 4 -7.45 7.80 0.17
N MET A 5 -8.49 6.99 0.25
CA MET A 5 -8.91 6.15 -0.85
C MET A 5 -9.83 6.96 -1.76
N GLY A 6 -9.58 6.91 -3.07
CA GLY A 6 -10.45 7.56 -4.05
C GLY A 6 -11.90 7.05 -3.89
N THR A 7 -12.86 7.95 -4.06
CA THR A 7 -14.29 7.72 -3.76
C THR A 7 -14.85 6.44 -4.39
N VAL A 8 -14.42 6.12 -5.62
CA VAL A 8 -14.83 4.90 -6.33
C VAL A 8 -14.31 3.62 -5.66
N ALA A 9 -13.05 3.60 -5.20
CA ALA A 9 -12.52 2.45 -4.47
C ALA A 9 -13.08 2.37 -3.03
N ALA A 10 -13.35 3.53 -2.43
CA ALA A 10 -13.98 3.62 -1.11
C ALA A 10 -15.42 3.08 -1.12
N SER A 11 -16.19 3.30 -2.21
CA SER A 11 -17.56 2.77 -2.32
C SER A 11 -17.65 1.24 -2.34
N PHE A 12 -16.55 0.53 -2.64
CA PHE A 12 -16.48 -0.93 -2.55
C PHE A 12 -15.96 -1.44 -1.20
N SER A 13 -15.53 -0.54 -0.33
CA SER A 13 -15.01 -0.87 1.00
C SER A 13 -16.15 -0.75 2.00
N ARG A 14 -16.65 -1.86 2.53
CA ARG A 14 -17.72 -1.87 3.54
C ARG A 14 -17.25 -1.12 4.83
N GLY A 15 -17.56 0.17 4.98
CA GLY A 15 -17.28 1.00 6.17
C GLY A 15 -16.94 2.47 5.84
N ASP A 16 -16.48 3.23 6.84
CA ASP A 16 -15.99 4.64 6.74
C ASP A 16 -14.64 4.76 5.98
N GLY A 17 -14.49 3.92 4.95
CA GLY A 17 -13.24 3.52 4.29
C GLY A 17 -12.62 4.55 3.34
N SER A 18 -12.90 5.85 3.52
CA SER A 18 -12.28 6.90 2.70
C SER A 18 -10.93 7.38 3.23
N SER A 19 -10.65 7.19 4.53
CA SER A 19 -9.40 7.62 5.15
C SER A 19 -8.93 6.66 6.22
N ASP A 20 -7.65 6.29 6.17
CA ASP A 20 -7.00 5.53 7.24
C ASP A 20 -5.61 6.12 7.53
N SER A 21 -5.16 5.94 8.77
CA SER A 21 -3.83 6.31 9.21
C SER A 21 -2.94 5.08 9.29
N GLY A 22 -1.74 5.19 8.76
CA GLY A 22 -0.79 4.08 8.72
C GLY A 22 0.62 4.51 9.07
N LYS A 23 1.36 3.55 9.63
CA LYS A 23 2.81 3.63 9.81
C LYS A 23 3.50 2.93 8.65
N TRP A 24 4.55 3.56 8.16
CA TRP A 24 5.35 3.07 7.04
C TRP A 24 6.81 3.23 7.42
N TRP A 25 7.62 2.22 7.13
CA TRP A 25 9.05 2.22 7.43
C TRP A 25 9.77 1.30 6.44
N VAL A 26 11.08 1.49 6.31
CA VAL A 26 11.93 0.61 5.49
C VAL A 26 12.68 -0.32 6.42
N ALA A 27 12.62 -1.62 6.14
CA ALA A 27 13.36 -2.67 6.83
C ALA A 27 13.77 -3.73 5.80
N ASP A 28 14.99 -4.25 5.90
CA ASP A 28 15.50 -5.35 5.04
C ASP A 28 15.34 -5.10 3.53
N ASP A 29 15.61 -3.88 3.07
CA ASP A 29 15.40 -3.44 1.68
C ASP A 29 13.94 -3.58 1.18
N GLN A 30 12.99 -3.58 2.10
CA GLN A 30 11.55 -3.64 1.83
C GLN A 30 10.84 -2.44 2.46
N LEU A 31 9.80 -1.96 1.77
CA LEU A 31 8.89 -0.97 2.30
C LEU A 31 7.80 -1.67 3.09
N CYS A 32 7.83 -1.59 4.41
CA CYS A 32 6.79 -2.12 5.27
C CYS A 32 5.73 -1.07 5.59
N GLN A 33 4.46 -1.47 5.52
CA GLN A 33 3.31 -0.66 5.89
C GLN A 33 2.42 -1.41 6.87
N LYS A 34 1.87 -0.68 7.83
CA LYS A 34 0.80 -1.15 8.70
C LYS A 34 -0.25 -0.05 8.82
N TRP A 35 -1.45 -0.39 8.38
CA TRP A 35 -2.64 0.43 8.48
C TRP A 35 -3.34 0.22 9.83
N THR A 36 -4.11 1.21 10.27
CA THR A 36 -4.85 1.11 11.53
C THR A 36 -6.11 0.28 11.36
N SER A 37 -6.82 0.43 10.23
CA SER A 37 -8.06 -0.31 9.95
C SER A 37 -8.07 -0.98 8.58
N TRP A 38 -7.38 -0.43 7.58
CA TRP A 38 -7.29 -1.06 6.26
C TRP A 38 -6.44 -2.31 6.29
N MET A 39 -6.73 -3.22 5.35
CA MET A 39 -5.99 -4.47 5.17
C MET A 39 -5.89 -5.30 6.46
N GLU A 40 -6.98 -5.33 7.25
CA GLU A 40 -7.07 -6.07 8.52
C GLU A 40 -6.01 -5.67 9.55
N SER A 41 -5.53 -4.42 9.49
CA SER A 41 -4.44 -3.90 10.34
C SER A 41 -3.16 -4.74 10.27
N LYS A 42 -3.02 -5.57 9.23
CA LYS A 42 -1.86 -6.44 9.02
C LYS A 42 -0.69 -5.64 8.50
N GLN A 43 0.50 -6.07 8.94
CA GLN A 43 1.75 -5.56 8.41
C GLN A 43 2.04 -6.23 7.07
N TYR A 44 2.28 -5.42 6.05
CA TYR A 44 2.68 -5.87 4.74
C TYR A 44 4.01 -5.24 4.35
N CYS A 45 4.94 -6.04 3.88
CA CYS A 45 6.24 -5.57 3.38
C CYS A 45 6.31 -5.79 1.87
N TYR A 46 6.74 -4.75 1.17
CA TYR A 46 6.80 -4.66 -0.27
C TYR A 46 8.25 -4.57 -0.72
N LYS A 47 8.67 -5.53 -1.54
CA LYS A 47 9.91 -5.45 -2.29
C LYS A 47 9.64 -4.64 -3.56
N LEU A 48 10.27 -3.48 -3.67
CA LEU A 48 10.09 -2.56 -4.79
C LEU A 48 11.26 -2.71 -5.76
N THR A 49 10.96 -2.90 -7.04
CA THR A 49 11.93 -2.95 -8.11
C THR A 49 11.57 -1.91 -9.14
N ARG A 50 12.42 -0.88 -9.28
CA ARG A 50 12.21 0.18 -10.25
C ARG A 50 12.42 -0.35 -11.67
N GLN A 51 11.48 -0.08 -12.54
CA GLN A 51 11.47 -0.40 -13.96
C GLN A 51 11.22 0.89 -14.75
N GLY A 52 12.27 1.72 -14.86
CA GLY A 52 12.19 3.04 -15.49
C GLY A 52 11.27 4.02 -14.74
N SER A 53 10.13 4.36 -15.38
CA SER A 53 9.07 5.22 -14.84
C SER A 53 8.00 4.46 -14.04
N SER A 54 8.15 3.14 -13.94
CA SER A 54 7.29 2.26 -13.16
C SER A 54 8.06 1.58 -12.04
N VAL A 55 7.33 1.04 -11.07
CA VAL A 55 7.86 0.25 -9.97
C VAL A 55 7.06 -1.03 -9.91
N ARG A 56 7.72 -2.16 -10.15
CA ARG A 56 7.16 -3.47 -9.83
C ARG A 56 7.26 -3.68 -8.33
N TRP A 57 6.17 -4.06 -7.70
CA TRP A 57 6.13 -4.36 -6.28
C TRP A 57 5.71 -5.81 -6.07
N VAL A 58 6.36 -6.47 -5.10
CA VAL A 58 6.02 -7.81 -4.65
C VAL A 58 5.80 -7.74 -3.14
N ARG A 59 4.66 -8.23 -2.69
CA ARG A 59 4.27 -8.25 -1.28
C ARG A 59 4.56 -9.62 -0.68
N ASN A 60 4.81 -9.64 0.62
CA ASN A 60 5.08 -10.86 1.38
C ASN A 60 3.96 -11.92 1.35
N ASP A 61 2.73 -11.57 0.98
CA ASP A 61 1.61 -12.51 0.80
C ASP A 61 1.53 -13.10 -0.62
N GLY A 62 2.54 -12.88 -1.45
CA GLY A 62 2.62 -13.37 -2.83
C GLY A 62 1.89 -12.49 -3.86
N ARG A 63 1.16 -11.46 -3.43
CA ARG A 63 0.57 -10.49 -4.36
C ARG A 63 1.65 -9.60 -4.96
N SER A 64 1.54 -9.32 -6.24
CA SER A 64 2.44 -8.42 -6.94
C SER A 64 1.69 -7.55 -7.93
N GLY A 65 2.32 -6.46 -8.33
CA GLY A 65 1.76 -5.54 -9.30
C GLY A 65 2.79 -4.53 -9.78
N THR A 66 2.31 -3.58 -10.59
CA THR A 66 3.14 -2.50 -11.10
C THR A 66 2.48 -1.18 -10.74
N ALA A 67 3.21 -0.33 -10.03
CA ALA A 67 2.85 1.05 -9.75
C ALA A 67 3.56 1.97 -10.75
N ARG A 68 2.97 3.12 -11.06
CA ARG A 68 3.66 4.19 -11.79
C ARG A 68 4.19 5.20 -10.79
N ILE A 69 5.40 5.71 -11.04
CA ILE A 69 5.93 6.83 -10.24
C ILE A 69 5.27 8.10 -10.78
N GLY A 70 4.32 8.64 -10.03
CA GLY A 70 3.77 9.97 -10.30
C GLY A 70 4.70 11.03 -9.70
N GLY A 71 5.07 12.01 -10.51
CA GLY A 71 5.79 13.22 -10.08
C GLY A 71 4.83 14.37 -9.85
#